data_AF-A0A0G3YJC9-F1
#
_entry.id   AF-A0A0G3YJC9-F1
#
_cell.length_a   1.000
_cell.length_b   1.000
_cell.length_c   1.000
_cell.angle_alpha   90.00
_cell.angle_beta   90.00
_cell.angle_gamma   90.00
#
_symmetry.space_group_name_H-M   'P 1'
#
loop_
_entity.id
_entity.type
_entity.pdbx_description
1 polymer ?
#
loop_
_entity_poly.entity_id
_entity_poly.type
_entity_poly.pdbx_seq_one_letter_code
_entity_poly.pdbx_strand_id
1 'polypeptide(L)'
;MGRTKHAVAATAATTETKKRLRFELSPRWRPPPPMRQVPPEPQPQPQPEKKKRAYRFRPGTVALREIRKYQKSTEPLIPFAPFVRLKEITDDLTKGGLNHWTPRALLSLLEAAEYHIVDVFEKANLCAIHAKRVTIMQKDIQLARRIGGRRLW
;
A
#
# COMPACT_ATOMS: atom_id res chain seq x y z
N MET A 1 18.20 -106.29 55.16
CA MET A 1 19.19 -107.03 54.36
C MET A 1 19.10 -106.55 52.91
N GLY A 2 20.25 -106.28 52.26
CA GLY A 2 20.41 -105.84 50.85
C GLY A 2 20.32 -104.30 50.67
N ARG A 3 21.31 -103.50 50.22
CA ARG A 3 22.49 -103.67 49.31
C ARG A 3 22.11 -104.29 47.97
N THR A 4 22.21 -103.56 46.85
CA THR A 4 23.39 -103.51 45.93
C THR A 4 23.44 -102.14 45.19
N LYS A 5 24.51 -101.33 45.28
CA LYS A 5 25.76 -101.28 44.45
C LYS A 5 25.49 -101.09 42.94
N HIS A 6 25.75 -99.88 42.38
CA HIS A 6 26.98 -99.46 41.66
C HIS A 6 27.28 -100.32 40.43
N ALA A 7 27.71 -99.85 39.25
CA ALA A 7 28.00 -98.54 38.68
C ALA A 7 28.56 -98.82 37.25
N VAL A 8 29.04 -97.75 36.62
CA VAL A 8 30.18 -97.71 35.69
C VAL A 8 29.86 -97.64 34.20
N ALA A 9 30.31 -96.51 33.67
CA ALA A 9 30.42 -96.13 32.28
C ALA A 9 31.43 -96.99 31.50
N ALA A 10 31.19 -97.15 30.20
CA ALA A 10 32.21 -97.52 29.25
C ALA A 10 32.20 -96.51 28.09
N THR A 11 33.37 -95.92 27.89
CA THR A 11 33.78 -94.97 26.85
C THR A 11 34.27 -95.70 25.59
N ALA A 12 34.05 -95.12 24.42
CA ALA A 12 34.97 -95.07 23.26
C ALA A 12 34.20 -94.47 22.06
N ALA A 13 34.46 -93.24 21.60
CA ALA A 13 35.60 -92.78 20.80
C ALA A 13 35.49 -93.18 19.30
N THR A 14 35.18 -92.17 18.48
CA THR A 14 35.67 -91.83 17.11
C THR A 14 35.46 -92.84 15.98
N THR A 15 35.16 -92.54 14.70
CA THR A 15 35.51 -91.40 13.82
C THR A 15 34.65 -91.49 12.54
N GLU A 16 34.23 -90.31 12.03
CA GLU A 16 33.98 -89.87 10.65
C GLU A 16 33.40 -90.79 9.54
N THR A 17 32.40 -90.26 8.81
CA THR A 17 32.41 -90.25 7.33
C THR A 17 31.36 -89.30 6.71
N LYS A 18 31.86 -88.55 5.72
CA LYS A 18 31.27 -87.62 4.73
C LYS A 18 29.79 -87.88 4.31
N LYS A 19 28.92 -86.87 4.41
CA LYS A 19 27.55 -86.87 3.84
C LYS A 19 27.46 -86.04 2.55
N ARG A 20 27.01 -86.68 1.47
CA ARG A 20 26.53 -86.02 0.24
C ARG A 20 25.07 -85.54 0.44
N LEU A 21 24.82 -84.34 -0.08
CA LEU A 21 23.61 -83.52 0.07
C LEU A 21 22.40 -84.13 -0.66
N ARG A 22 21.22 -84.11 0.01
CA ARG A 22 19.90 -84.25 -0.64
C ARG A 22 19.31 -82.86 -0.84
N PHE A 23 18.76 -82.64 -2.03
CA PHE A 23 18.09 -81.40 -2.43
C PHE A 23 16.60 -81.55 -2.08
N GLU A 24 16.18 -80.95 -0.96
CA GLU A 24 14.77 -80.85 -0.56
C GLU A 24 14.10 -79.74 -1.39
N LEU A 25 12.88 -80.01 -1.88
CA LEU A 25 12.09 -79.11 -2.72
C LEU A 25 11.78 -77.79 -1.96
N SER A 26 12.28 -76.68 -2.49
CA SER A 26 12.06 -75.34 -1.95
C SER A 26 10.56 -74.95 -1.97
N PRO A 27 10.05 -74.26 -0.93
CA PRO A 27 8.63 -73.98 -0.76
C PRO A 27 8.03 -72.99 -1.78
N ARG A 28 6.73 -73.20 -2.04
CA ARG A 28 5.83 -72.48 -2.96
C ARG A 28 5.89 -70.95 -2.81
N TRP A 29 6.03 -70.25 -3.94
CA TRP A 29 6.12 -68.78 -4.04
C TRP A 29 4.90 -68.08 -3.43
N ARG A 30 5.13 -67.02 -2.64
CA ARG A 30 4.11 -66.07 -2.18
C ARG A 30 4.36 -64.70 -2.80
N PRO A 31 3.32 -63.98 -3.26
CA PRO A 31 3.49 -62.63 -3.78
C PRO A 31 3.89 -61.66 -2.65
N PRO A 32 4.70 -60.64 -2.97
CA PRO A 32 5.07 -59.61 -2.01
C PRO A 32 3.85 -58.75 -1.61
N PRO A 33 3.80 -58.22 -0.38
CA PRO A 33 2.73 -57.32 0.04
C PRO A 33 2.76 -56.01 -0.77
N PRO A 34 1.60 -55.35 -0.99
CA PRO A 34 1.55 -54.09 -1.72
C PRO A 34 2.34 -53.00 -0.99
N MET A 35 3.14 -52.24 -1.74
CA MET A 35 3.91 -51.11 -1.22
C MET A 35 2.98 -50.08 -0.57
N ARG A 36 3.24 -49.77 0.71
CA ARG A 36 2.53 -48.72 1.46
C ARG A 36 2.92 -47.37 0.85
N GLN A 37 1.98 -46.69 0.19
CA GLN A 37 2.23 -45.36 -0.38
C GLN A 37 2.58 -44.39 0.76
N VAL A 38 3.79 -43.82 0.72
CA VAL A 38 4.18 -42.70 1.59
C VAL A 38 3.45 -41.47 1.05
N PRO A 39 2.71 -40.70 1.87
CA PRO A 39 2.08 -39.47 1.42
C PRO A 39 3.14 -38.50 0.85
N PRO A 40 2.84 -37.75 -0.23
CA PRO A 40 3.79 -36.77 -0.75
C PRO A 40 4.09 -35.73 0.33
N GLU A 41 5.37 -35.47 0.57
CA GLU A 41 5.86 -34.43 1.47
C GLU A 41 5.33 -33.06 0.99
N PRO A 42 4.68 -32.26 1.87
CA PRO A 42 4.06 -31.02 1.44
C PRO A 42 5.13 -30.03 0.96
N GLN A 43 5.10 -29.69 -0.33
CA GLN A 43 5.93 -28.62 -0.89
C GLN A 43 5.63 -27.30 -0.16
N PRO A 44 6.65 -26.48 0.18
CA PRO A 44 6.42 -25.18 0.80
C PRO A 44 5.62 -24.29 -0.16
N GLN A 45 4.38 -23.99 0.23
CA GLN A 45 3.53 -23.07 -0.51
C GLN A 45 4.18 -21.68 -0.55
N PRO A 46 4.16 -20.97 -1.69
CA PRO A 46 4.65 -19.59 -1.77
C PRO A 46 3.85 -18.75 -0.78
N GLN A 47 4.53 -18.25 0.26
CA GLN A 47 3.91 -17.37 1.24
C GLN A 47 3.43 -16.09 0.52
N PRO A 48 2.21 -15.60 0.81
CA PRO A 48 1.73 -14.37 0.21
C PRO A 48 2.67 -13.23 0.59
N GLU A 49 3.34 -12.64 -0.38
CA GLU A 49 4.14 -11.44 -0.19
C GLU A 49 3.26 -10.38 0.48
N LYS A 50 3.59 -10.03 1.73
CA LYS A 50 2.90 -8.97 2.46
C LYS A 50 3.10 -7.66 1.69
N LYS A 51 2.12 -7.28 0.85
CA LYS A 51 2.11 -5.99 0.16
C LYS A 51 2.32 -4.89 1.20
N LYS A 52 3.47 -4.23 1.16
CA LYS A 52 3.78 -3.12 2.06
C LYS A 52 2.69 -2.07 1.91
N ARG A 53 2.11 -1.64 3.04
CA ARG A 53 1.06 -0.60 3.02
C ARG A 53 1.61 0.64 2.32
N ALA A 54 0.79 1.24 1.46
CA ALA A 54 1.15 2.48 0.77
C ALA A 54 1.48 3.57 1.81
N TYR A 55 2.61 4.24 1.63
CA TYR A 55 3.03 5.32 2.53
C TYR A 55 2.03 6.48 2.44
N ARG A 56 1.55 6.96 3.59
CA ARG A 56 0.65 8.12 3.70
C ARG A 56 1.36 9.25 4.44
N PHE A 57 1.43 10.42 3.81
CA PHE A 57 1.94 11.63 4.46
C PHE A 57 1.06 12.03 5.64
N ARG A 58 1.69 12.62 6.68
CA ARG A 58 0.97 13.18 7.81
C ARG A 58 0.09 14.36 7.33
N PRO A 59 -1.06 14.61 7.98
CA PRO A 59 -1.87 15.78 7.67
C PRO A 59 -1.02 17.05 7.80
N GLY A 60 -1.14 17.96 6.83
CA GLY A 60 -0.34 19.19 6.73
C GLY A 60 0.97 19.06 5.94
N THR A 61 1.59 17.87 5.83
CA THR A 61 2.86 17.72 5.10
C THR A 61 2.70 18.05 3.61
N VAL A 62 1.63 17.59 2.98
CA VAL A 62 1.35 17.87 1.57
C VAL A 62 0.97 19.34 1.37
N ALA A 63 0.16 19.91 2.26
CA ALA A 63 -0.24 21.32 2.21
C ALA A 63 0.97 22.27 2.30
N LEU A 64 1.91 22.03 3.22
CA LEU A 64 3.13 22.83 3.33
C LEU A 64 4.02 22.73 2.08
N ARG A 65 4.05 21.56 1.43
CA ARG A 65 4.77 21.37 0.17
C ARG A 65 4.12 22.14 -0.97
N GLU A 66 2.80 22.14 -1.05
CA GLU A 66 2.03 22.90 -2.04
C GLU A 66 2.21 24.42 -1.84
N ILE A 67 2.13 24.92 -0.61
CA ILE A 67 2.37 26.34 -0.29
C ILE A 67 3.75 26.77 -0.80
N ARG A 68 4.80 26.00 -0.49
CA ARG A 68 6.17 26.31 -0.95
C ARG A 68 6.32 26.22 -2.47
N LYS A 69 5.63 25.27 -3.12
CA LYS A 69 5.62 25.14 -4.57
C LYS A 69 5.01 26.39 -5.21
N TYR A 70 3.80 26.75 -4.79
CA TYR A 70 3.04 27.86 -5.39
C TYR A 70 3.60 29.24 -5.04
N GLN A 71 4.28 29.40 -3.92
CA GLN A 71 5.01 30.64 -3.62
C GLN A 71 6.29 30.83 -4.44
N LYS A 72 6.86 29.74 -4.99
CA LYS A 72 8.06 29.79 -5.82
C LYS A 72 7.73 30.03 -7.30
N SER A 73 6.59 29.54 -7.75
CA SER A 73 6.09 29.71 -9.12
C SER A 73 5.18 30.93 -9.24
N THR A 74 5.03 31.47 -10.45
CA THR A 74 4.07 32.54 -10.76
C THR A 74 3.11 32.14 -11.87
N GLU A 75 2.92 30.84 -12.08
CA GLU A 75 1.99 30.31 -13.09
C GLU A 75 0.55 30.49 -12.60
N PRO A 76 -0.39 30.87 -13.48
CA PRO A 76 -1.79 31.03 -13.11
C PRO A 76 -2.39 29.69 -12.66
N LEU A 77 -3.15 29.73 -11.56
CA LEU A 77 -3.77 28.54 -10.97
C LEU A 77 -5.21 28.32 -11.46
N ILE A 78 -5.88 29.38 -11.90
CA ILE A 78 -7.21 29.32 -12.47
C ILE A 78 -7.09 28.93 -13.96
N PRO A 79 -7.72 27.83 -14.40
CA PRO A 79 -7.66 27.43 -15.80
C PRO A 79 -8.25 28.51 -16.71
N PHE A 80 -7.58 28.80 -17.83
CA PHE A 80 -7.99 29.88 -18.73
C PHE A 80 -9.37 29.64 -19.35
N ALA A 81 -9.66 28.42 -19.82
CA ALA A 81 -10.92 28.09 -20.51
C ALA A 81 -12.21 28.42 -19.72
N PRO A 82 -12.36 28.07 -18.42
CA PRO A 82 -13.51 28.52 -17.63
C PRO A 82 -13.51 30.03 -17.37
N PHE A 83 -12.35 30.68 -17.25
CA PHE A 83 -12.28 32.12 -17.03
C PHE A 83 -12.79 32.91 -18.24
N VAL A 84 -12.48 32.46 -19.47
CA VAL A 84 -13.01 33.09 -20.69
C VAL A 84 -14.54 33.03 -20.75
N ARG A 85 -15.16 31.98 -20.19
CA ARG A 85 -16.63 31.86 -20.14
C ARG A 85 -17.29 32.85 -19.17
N LEU A 86 -16.54 33.49 -18.27
CA LEU A 86 -17.04 34.59 -17.44
C LEU A 86 -17.32 35.89 -18.24
N LYS A 87 -17.32 35.82 -19.58
CA LYS A 87 -17.77 36.88 -20.48
C LYS A 87 -19.18 37.40 -20.15
N GLU A 88 -20.04 36.56 -19.56
CA GLU A 88 -21.37 36.96 -19.06
C GLU A 88 -21.30 38.25 -18.20
N ILE A 89 -20.27 38.39 -17.34
CA ILE A 89 -20.06 39.59 -16.51
C ILE A 89 -19.80 40.84 -17.37
N THR A 90 -19.12 40.67 -18.50
CA THR A 90 -18.85 41.77 -19.43
C THR A 90 -20.10 42.21 -20.15
N ASP A 91 -20.90 41.24 -20.59
CA ASP A 91 -22.15 41.51 -21.29
C ASP A 91 -23.13 42.26 -20.37
N ASP A 92 -23.20 41.87 -19.09
CA ASP A 92 -23.98 42.57 -18.05
C ASP A 92 -23.46 44.00 -17.80
N LEU A 93 -22.15 44.18 -17.67
CA LEU A 93 -21.55 45.48 -17.35
C LEU A 93 -21.66 46.48 -18.50
N THR A 94 -21.52 46.00 -19.74
CA THR A 94 -21.36 46.85 -20.93
C THR A 94 -22.64 46.96 -21.75
N LYS A 95 -23.71 46.24 -21.37
CA LYS A 95 -25.02 46.21 -22.05
C LYS A 95 -24.89 46.02 -23.57
N GLY A 96 -23.96 45.18 -24.00
CA GLY A 96 -23.70 44.87 -25.41
C GLY A 96 -22.69 45.77 -26.13
N GLY A 97 -21.97 46.65 -25.42
CA GLY A 97 -20.94 47.52 -26.01
C GLY A 97 -19.61 46.81 -26.33
N LEU A 98 -19.28 45.72 -25.65
CA LEU A 98 -17.99 45.02 -25.78
C LEU A 98 -18.18 43.55 -26.17
N ASN A 99 -18.13 43.27 -27.48
CA ASN A 99 -18.39 41.93 -28.02
C ASN A 99 -17.15 41.04 -28.15
N HIS A 100 -15.94 41.62 -28.19
CA HIS A 100 -14.69 40.89 -28.46
C HIS A 100 -13.61 41.23 -27.42
N TRP A 101 -12.85 40.20 -27.04
CA TRP A 101 -11.73 40.33 -26.10
C TRP A 101 -10.44 39.88 -26.77
N THR A 102 -9.36 40.61 -26.54
CA THR A 102 -8.02 40.15 -26.90
C THR A 102 -7.54 39.09 -25.90
N PRO A 103 -6.90 38.00 -26.33
CA PRO A 103 -6.38 36.98 -25.41
C PRO A 103 -5.45 37.54 -24.32
N ARG A 104 -4.61 38.52 -24.67
CA ARG A 104 -3.71 39.23 -23.75
C ARG A 104 -4.47 40.00 -22.66
N ALA A 105 -5.60 40.61 -23.01
CA ALA A 105 -6.42 41.34 -22.06
C ALA A 105 -7.08 40.40 -21.05
N LEU A 106 -7.59 39.26 -21.51
CA LEU A 106 -8.15 38.22 -20.64
C LEU A 106 -7.11 37.63 -19.69
N LEU A 107 -5.88 37.41 -20.16
CA LEU A 107 -4.77 36.96 -19.30
C LEU A 107 -4.43 38.01 -18.23
N SER A 108 -4.38 39.29 -18.58
CA SER A 108 -4.13 40.35 -17.61
C SER A 108 -5.22 40.44 -16.53
N LEU A 109 -6.49 40.27 -16.92
CA LEU A 109 -7.61 40.21 -15.97
C LEU A 109 -7.52 38.98 -15.05
N LEU A 110 -7.11 37.84 -15.60
CA LEU A 110 -6.89 36.61 -14.84
C LEU A 110 -5.81 36.80 -13.77
N GLU A 111 -4.65 37.33 -14.17
CA GLU A 111 -3.54 37.61 -13.26
C GLU A 111 -3.96 38.59 -12.15
N ALA A 112 -4.69 39.65 -12.50
CA ALA A 112 -5.21 40.61 -11.52
C ALA A 112 -6.23 39.99 -10.55
N ALA A 113 -7.11 39.12 -11.05
CA ALA A 113 -8.10 38.41 -10.24
C ALA A 113 -7.42 37.43 -9.27
N GLU A 114 -6.43 36.66 -9.73
CA GLU A 114 -5.67 35.75 -8.88
C GLU A 114 -4.88 36.50 -7.81
N TYR A 115 -4.20 37.58 -8.19
CA TYR A 115 -3.49 38.43 -7.24
C TYR A 115 -4.44 38.97 -6.15
N HIS A 116 -5.64 39.42 -6.54
CA HIS A 116 -6.63 39.90 -5.59
C HIS A 116 -7.06 38.81 -4.60
N ILE A 117 -7.31 37.59 -5.07
CA ILE A 117 -7.72 36.47 -4.23
C ILE A 117 -6.59 36.08 -3.26
N VAL A 118 -5.34 36.06 -3.72
CA VAL A 118 -4.16 35.78 -2.87
C VAL A 118 -4.00 36.82 -1.76
N ASP A 119 -4.10 38.13 -2.09
CA ASP A 119 -4.03 39.21 -1.09
C ASP A 119 -5.12 39.08 -0.01
N VAL A 120 -6.33 38.69 -0.41
CA VAL A 120 -7.44 38.45 0.53
C VAL A 120 -7.16 37.23 1.42
N PHE A 121 -6.60 36.14 0.86
CA PHE A 121 -6.25 34.95 1.62
C PHE A 121 -5.11 35.18 2.60
N GLU A 122 -4.11 36.00 2.25
CA GLU A 122 -3.03 36.37 3.17
C GLU A 122 -3.57 37.10 4.40
N LYS A 123 -4.45 38.08 4.19
CA LYS A 123 -5.11 38.82 5.28
C LYS A 123 -6.04 37.93 6.09
N ALA A 124 -6.80 37.05 5.44
CA ALA A 124 -7.67 36.09 6.12
C ALA A 124 -6.86 35.08 6.97
N ASN A 125 -5.68 34.68 6.50
CA ASN A 125 -4.79 33.81 7.25
C ASN A 125 -4.27 34.48 8.53
N LEU A 126 -3.88 35.77 8.45
CA LEU A 126 -3.52 36.55 9.65
C LEU A 126 -4.69 36.65 10.64
N CYS A 127 -5.92 36.84 10.16
CA CYS A 127 -7.12 36.85 10.99
C CYS A 127 -7.37 35.48 11.67
N ALA A 128 -7.15 34.38 10.96
CA ALA A 128 -7.28 33.04 11.53
C ALA A 128 -6.24 32.79 12.64
N ILE A 129 -4.98 33.18 12.40
CA ILE A 129 -3.88 33.08 13.38
C ILE A 129 -4.16 33.96 14.60
N HIS A 130 -4.67 35.17 14.40
CA HIS A 130 -5.07 36.07 15.49
C HIS A 130 -6.13 35.43 16.39
N ALA A 131 -7.05 34.63 15.81
CA ALA A 131 -8.04 33.85 16.53
C ALA A 131 -7.54 32.47 17.02
N LYS A 132 -6.22 32.22 17.04
CA LYS A 132 -5.57 30.96 17.46
C LYS A 132 -6.00 29.72 16.65
N ARG A 133 -6.37 29.90 15.37
CA ARG A 133 -6.73 28.82 14.44
C ARG A 133 -5.75 28.73 13.29
N VAL A 134 -5.71 27.55 12.65
CA VAL A 134 -4.93 27.30 11.41
C VAL A 134 -5.84 27.24 10.18
N THR A 135 -7.11 26.86 10.36
CA THR A 135 -8.10 26.80 9.28
C THR A 135 -8.79 28.15 9.10
N ILE A 136 -8.68 28.70 7.89
CA ILE A 136 -9.41 29.89 7.47
C ILE A 136 -10.92 29.62 7.38
N MET A 137 -11.73 30.61 7.77
CA MET A 137 -13.19 30.55 7.75
C MET A 137 -13.77 31.80 7.06
N GLN A 138 -15.05 31.74 6.68
CA GLN A 138 -15.73 32.87 6.02
C GLN A 138 -15.66 34.17 6.84
N LYS A 139 -15.76 34.07 8.18
CA LYS A 139 -15.62 35.22 9.09
C LYS A 139 -14.25 35.90 9.01
N ASP A 140 -13.19 35.16 8.68
CA ASP A 140 -11.84 35.70 8.57
C ASP A 140 -11.70 36.53 7.29
N ILE A 141 -12.32 36.07 6.20
CA ILE A 141 -12.39 36.81 4.92
C ILE A 141 -13.26 38.06 5.08
N GLN A 142 -14.42 37.94 5.73
CA GLN A 142 -15.30 39.07 6.01
C GLN A 142 -14.60 40.14 6.86
N LEU A 143 -13.88 39.71 7.91
CA LEU A 143 -13.09 40.60 8.75
C LEU A 143 -11.97 41.29 7.97
N ALA A 144 -11.20 40.52 7.19
CA ALA A 144 -10.13 41.04 6.33
C ALA A 144 -10.64 42.11 5.34
N ARG A 145 -11.79 41.85 4.70
CA ARG A 145 -12.44 42.83 3.80
C ARG A 145 -12.95 44.07 4.52
N ARG A 146 -13.51 43.89 5.73
CA ARG A 146 -14.07 44.98 6.54
C ARG A 146 -12.99 45.94 7.03
N ILE A 147 -11.85 45.41 7.49
CA ILE A 147 -10.71 46.23 7.95
C ILE A 147 -10.01 46.87 6.76
N GLY A 148 -9.85 46.13 5.66
CA GLY A 148 -9.14 46.60 4.47
C GLY A 148 -9.86 47.67 3.65
N GLY A 149 -10.95 48.27 4.15
CA GLY A 149 -11.66 49.37 3.49
C GLY A 149 -12.38 49.02 2.18
N ARG A 150 -12.28 47.77 1.69
CA ARG A 150 -12.96 47.31 0.47
C ARG A 150 -14.43 46.98 0.75
N ARG A 151 -15.24 48.00 1.04
CA ARG A 151 -16.71 47.91 1.00
C ARG A 151 -17.15 47.86 -0.46
N LEU A 152 -17.33 46.66 -0.98
CA LEU A 152 -18.20 46.44 -2.13
C LEU A 152 -19.43 45.71 -1.58
N TRP A 153 -20.48 46.50 -1.33
CA TRP A 153 -21.87 46.06 -1.26
C TRP A 153 -22.52 46.57 -2.54
#